data_AF-A0A942V425-F1
#
_entry.id   AF-A0A942V425-F1
#
_cell.length_a   1.000
_cell.length_b   1.000
_cell.length_c   1.000
_cell.angle_alpha   90.00
_cell.angle_beta   90.00
_cell.angle_gamma   90.00
#
_symmetry.space_group_name_H-M   'P 1'
#
loop_
_entity.id
_entity.type
_entity.pdbx_description
1 polymer ?
#
loop_
_entity_poly.entity_id
_entity_poly.type
_entity_poly.pdbx_seq_one_letter_code
_entity_poly.pdbx_strand_id
1 'polypeptide(L)'
;MLEDENPYWSEEADEHLKWHAPAGTFTQKAPEIVKVLMKGAHNDPALALRRLVFYMNRAGNGLSNAKEIEKAKAKLEELEHEA
;
A
#
# COMPACT_ATOMS: atom_id res chain seq x y z
N MET A 1 -26.59 -14.64 -25.26
CA MET A 1 -26.14 -14.93 -23.88
C MET A 1 -25.02 -15.94 -23.99
N LEU A 2 -23.78 -15.48 -23.81
CA LEU A 2 -22.62 -16.33 -23.56
C LEU A 2 -21.82 -15.54 -22.53
N GLU A 3 -21.99 -15.93 -21.27
CA GLU A 3 -21.24 -15.43 -20.13
C GLU A 3 -19.89 -16.16 -20.16
N ASP A 4 -18.90 -15.53 -20.80
CA ASP A 4 -17.50 -15.94 -20.74
C ASP A 4 -16.96 -15.60 -19.33
N GLU A 5 -17.32 -16.42 -18.35
CA GLU A 5 -16.72 -16.42 -17.03
C GLU A 5 -15.27 -16.90 -17.15
N ASN A 6 -14.34 -15.96 -17.05
CA ASN A 6 -12.90 -16.21 -17.13
C ASN A 6 -12.44 -16.97 -15.87
N PRO A 7 -11.98 -18.25 -15.98
CA PRO A 7 -11.66 -19.10 -14.81
C PRO A 7 -10.39 -18.67 -14.06
N TYR A 8 -9.70 -17.61 -14.52
CA TYR A 8 -8.56 -16.99 -13.84
C TYR A 8 -8.96 -15.79 -12.95
N TRP A 9 -10.24 -15.44 -12.90
CA TRP A 9 -10.76 -14.48 -11.93
C TRP A 9 -11.28 -15.23 -10.71
N SER A 10 -10.36 -15.53 -9.79
CA SER A 10 -10.76 -15.87 -8.43
C SER A 10 -11.41 -14.62 -7.81
N GLU A 11 -12.73 -14.68 -7.56
CA GLU A 11 -13.43 -13.75 -6.66
C GLU A 11 -12.80 -13.74 -5.25
N GLU A 12 -11.93 -14.71 -4.96
CA GLU A 12 -10.95 -14.75 -3.88
C GLU A 12 -9.73 -13.84 -4.13
N ALA A 13 -9.93 -12.67 -4.74
CA ALA A 13 -8.95 -11.59 -4.63
C ALA A 13 -8.99 -11.10 -3.18
N ASP A 14 -8.33 -11.90 -2.33
CA ASP A 14 -7.76 -11.67 -1.02
C ASP A 14 -8.42 -10.51 -0.27
N GLU A 15 -9.08 -10.77 0.85
CA GLU A 15 -9.61 -9.70 1.72
C GLU A 15 -8.51 -8.66 2.09
N HIS A 16 -7.24 -9.07 2.04
CA HIS A 16 -6.05 -8.23 2.15
C HIS A 16 -5.77 -7.29 0.95
N LEU A 17 -6.32 -7.55 -0.24
CA LEU A 17 -6.32 -6.68 -1.42
C LEU A 17 -7.44 -5.62 -1.38
N LYS A 18 -8.53 -5.86 -0.65
CA LYS A 18 -9.62 -4.87 -0.47
C LYS A 18 -9.24 -3.71 0.45
N TRP A 19 -8.11 -3.82 1.14
CA TRP A 19 -7.65 -2.75 2.01
C TRP A 19 -7.22 -1.53 1.19
N HIS A 20 -7.99 -0.46 1.31
CA HIS A 20 -7.65 0.84 0.77
C HIS A 20 -7.12 1.74 1.87
N ALA A 21 -6.01 2.44 1.57
CA ALA A 21 -5.54 3.49 2.46
C ALA A 21 -6.64 4.58 2.55
N PRO A 22 -7.01 5.04 3.76
CA PRO A 22 -8.01 6.08 3.91
C PRO A 22 -7.61 7.34 3.14
N ALA A 23 -8.62 8.08 2.66
CA ALA A 23 -8.39 9.30 1.89
C ALA A 23 -7.49 10.28 2.68
N GLY A 24 -6.50 10.87 1.99
CA GLY A 24 -5.54 11.77 2.62
C GLY A 24 -4.42 11.08 3.42
N THR A 25 -4.32 9.74 3.43
CA THR A 25 -3.16 9.05 4.06
C THR A 25 -1.84 9.56 3.49
N PHE A 26 -1.72 9.62 2.17
CA PHE A 26 -0.47 10.01 1.50
C PHE A 26 -0.20 11.53 1.51
N THR A 27 -1.11 12.34 2.03
CA THR A 27 -0.88 13.78 2.26
C THR A 27 -0.39 14.08 3.67
N GLN A 28 -0.32 13.06 4.54
CA GLN A 28 0.19 13.21 5.91
C GLN A 28 1.72 13.10 5.97
N LYS A 29 2.29 13.29 7.16
CA LYS A 29 3.73 13.11 7.39
C LYS A 29 4.11 11.64 7.36
N ALA A 30 5.37 11.37 7.05
CA ALA A 30 5.95 10.03 6.97
C ALA A 30 5.55 9.08 8.12
N PRO A 31 5.65 9.45 9.42
CA PRO A 31 5.29 8.55 10.51
C PRO A 31 3.81 8.12 10.52
N GLU A 32 2.88 9.00 10.12
CA GLU A 32 1.46 8.64 10.04
C GLU A 32 1.17 7.75 8.83
N ILE A 33 1.86 7.98 7.70
CA ILE A 33 1.78 7.09 6.53
C ILE A 33 2.21 5.67 6.93
N VAL A 34 3.38 5.53 7.57
CA VAL A 34 3.90 4.25 8.05
C VAL A 34 2.90 3.59 9.00
N LYS A 35 2.39 4.32 10.00
CA LYS A 35 1.45 3.80 10.99
C LYS A 35 0.16 3.28 10.35
N VAL A 36 -0.42 4.02 9.40
CA VAL A 36 -1.65 3.60 8.69
C VAL A 36 -1.39 2.36 7.85
N LEU A 37 -0.27 2.31 7.12
CA LEU A 37 0.11 1.16 6.30
C LEU A 37 0.39 -0.08 7.16
N MET A 38 1.16 0.06 8.23
CA MET A 38 1.45 -1.03 9.17
C MET A 38 0.17 -1.58 9.82
N LYS A 39 -0.75 -0.69 10.24
CA LYS A 39 -2.04 -1.10 10.80
C LYS A 39 -2.87 -1.87 9.77
N GLY A 40 -2.91 -1.38 8.54
CA GLY A 40 -3.58 -2.09 7.46
C GLY A 40 -2.94 -3.42 7.13
N ALA A 41 -1.61 -3.51 7.30
CA ALA A 41 -0.81 -4.68 6.98
C ALA A 41 -0.67 -5.65 8.17
N HIS A 42 -1.47 -5.51 9.23
CA HIS A 42 -1.42 -6.38 10.40
C HIS A 42 -0.03 -6.46 11.06
N ASN A 43 0.68 -5.33 11.11
CA ASN A 43 2.07 -5.21 11.57
C ASN A 43 3.11 -5.98 10.72
N ASP A 44 2.79 -6.32 9.46
CA ASP A 44 3.74 -6.87 8.51
C ASP A 44 4.42 -5.75 7.68
N PRO A 45 5.74 -5.51 7.87
CA PRO A 45 6.44 -4.41 7.21
C PRO A 45 6.63 -4.64 5.71
N ALA A 46 6.82 -5.88 5.25
CA ALA A 46 6.94 -6.21 3.83
C ALA A 46 5.64 -5.92 3.07
N LEU A 47 4.49 -6.29 3.64
CA LEU A 47 3.17 -6.00 3.08
C LEU A 47 2.86 -4.51 3.09
N ALA A 48 3.23 -3.79 4.16
CA ALA A 48 3.10 -2.33 4.23
C ALA A 48 3.94 -1.63 3.16
N LEU A 49 5.19 -2.06 2.95
CA LEU A 49 6.08 -1.55 1.90
C LEU A 49 5.51 -1.82 0.51
N ARG A 50 5.08 -3.06 0.24
CA ARG A 50 4.48 -3.44 -1.05
C ARG A 50 3.26 -2.58 -1.37
N ARG A 51 2.43 -2.28 -0.38
CA ARG A 51 1.27 -1.38 -0.52
C ARG A 51 1.71 0.04 -0.83
N LEU A 52 2.69 0.58 -0.12
CA LEU A 52 3.23 1.92 -0.39
C LEU A 52 3.72 2.03 -1.84
N VAL A 53 4.53 1.07 -2.30
CA VAL A 53 5.04 1.02 -3.67
C VAL A 53 3.91 0.92 -4.69
N PHE A 54 2.87 0.11 -4.42
CA PHE A 54 1.69 0.04 -5.28
C PHE A 54 1.01 1.40 -5.45
N TYR A 55 0.81 2.15 -4.35
CA TYR A 55 0.21 3.48 -4.41
C TYR A 55 1.13 4.51 -5.09
N MET A 56 2.45 4.44 -4.87
CA MET A 56 3.42 5.29 -5.56
C MET A 56 3.37 5.07 -7.08
N ASN A 57 3.38 3.81 -7.52
CA ASN A 57 3.32 3.47 -8.94
C ASN A 57 1.99 3.89 -9.58
N ARG A 58 0.88 3.79 -8.84
CA ARG A 58 -0.45 4.22 -9.30
C ARG A 58 -0.58 5.75 -9.39
N ALA A 59 0.03 6.48 -8.46
CA ALA A 59 0.02 7.95 -8.45
C ALA A 59 0.96 8.54 -9.51
N GLY A 60 2.03 7.82 -9.86
CA GLY A 60 3.03 8.26 -10.83
C GLY A 60 3.61 9.64 -10.48
N ASN A 61 3.61 10.55 -11.44
CA ASN A 61 4.11 11.92 -11.25
C ASN A 61 3.17 12.82 -10.41
N GLY A 62 1.99 12.34 -10.00
CA GLY A 62 0.99 13.10 -9.24
C GLY A 62 1.22 13.12 -7.72
N LEU A 63 2.40 12.71 -7.24
CA LEU A 63 2.73 12.64 -5.81
C LEU A 63 3.02 14.03 -5.24
N SER A 64 1.98 14.75 -4.80
CA SER A 64 2.10 16.07 -4.17
C SER A 64 2.97 16.08 -2.89
N ASN A 65 3.16 14.91 -2.27
CA ASN A 65 3.87 14.73 -1.01
C ASN A 65 5.03 13.72 -1.12
N ALA A 66 5.71 13.70 -2.28
CA ALA A 66 6.75 12.72 -2.60
C ALA A 66 7.82 12.58 -1.50
N LYS A 67 8.29 13.69 -0.91
CA LYS A 67 9.34 13.68 0.13
C LYS A 67 8.93 12.89 1.38
N GLU A 68 7.70 13.04 1.87
CA GLU A 68 7.24 12.31 3.06
C GLU A 68 6.92 10.85 2.75
N ILE A 69 6.48 10.58 1.52
CA ILE A 69 6.23 9.23 1.01
C ILE A 69 7.55 8.47 0.87
N GLU A 70 8.61 9.10 0.36
CA GLU A 70 9.95 8.50 0.30
C GLU A 70 10.53 8.22 1.69
N LYS A 71 10.35 9.14 2.66
CA LYS A 71 10.73 8.88 4.05
C LYS A 71 9.95 7.71 4.66
N ALA A 72 8.65 7.62 4.38
CA ALA A 72 7.83 6.50 4.82
C ALA A 72 8.31 5.18 4.20
N LYS A 73 8.71 5.20 2.93
CA LYS A 73 9.30 4.05 2.23
C LYS A 73 10.59 3.61 2.91
N ALA A 74 11.53 4.53 3.11
CA ALA A 74 12.79 4.21 3.77
C ALA A 74 12.59 3.63 5.18
N LYS A 75 11.62 4.15 5.94
CA LYS A 75 11.33 3.62 7.28
C LYS A 75 10.71 2.21 7.22
N LEU A 76 9.86 1.93 6.23
CA LEU A 76 9.29 0.59 6.05
C LEU A 76 10.35 -0.42 5.57
N GLU A 77 11.28 -0.01 4.70
CA GLU A 77 12.42 -0.82 4.28
C GLU A 77 13.34 -1.16 5.45
N GLU A 78 13.61 -0.19 6.33
CA GLU A 78 14.36 -0.43 7.56
C GLU A 78 13.66 -1.47 8.46
N LEU A 79 12.35 -1.29 8.68
CA LEU A 79 11.55 -2.21 9.50
C LEU A 79 11.43 -3.61 8.88
N GLU A 80 11.36 -3.73 7.56
CA GLU A 80 11.37 -5.02 6.86
C GLU A 80 12.70 -5.75 7.03
N HIS A 81 13.82 -5.01 7.00
CA HIS A 81 15.15 -5.59 7.13
C HIS A 81 15.50 -5.95 8.59
N GLU A 82 14.81 -5.36 9.56
CA GLU A 82 14.95 -5.65 11.00
C GLU A 82 13.98 -6.74 11.52
N ALA A 83 12.94 -7.10 10.76
CA ALA A 83 11.89 -8.06 11.13
C ALA A 83 12.26 -9.51 10.79
#